data_AF-A0A838W5H8-F1
#
_entry.id   AF-A0A838W5H8-F1
#
_cell.length_a   1.000
_cell.length_b   1.000
_cell.length_c   1.000
_cell.angle_alpha   90.00
_cell.angle_beta   90.00
_cell.angle_gamma   90.00
#
_symmetry.space_group_name_H-M   'P 1'
#
loop_
_entity.id
_entity.type
_entity.pdbx_description
1 polymer ?
#
loop_
_entity_poly.entity_id
_entity_poly.type
_entity_poly.pdbx_seq_one_letter_code
_entity_poly.pdbx_strand_id
1 'polypeptide(L)'
;PSTVNSNQIKNFSSYSDAVDEFLNYLIVNSDATKNSDLEKRLELLEHDLEEQEKAKSLVISKSAKLRDFAILLMRQMDAKMSVENPTLQKILFEFNAKLLSVRGKYVLEIADEKLPLDSDNFNIPKLSSSLFGIAKEKERGLITIENSQLKIAEQIDKLKQKKDKKPLSGIKVLANKEWYEKYRWFFTSDGLLAIGGKDATSNSVIIRKLLTENDYVFHAEVNGSPFFILQNANISNTDISQSILEVAQATVSFSRSWKGGLSSSDAYWVLPSQIKKGAPTGQYLPKGSFVIEGKRNFVKNLEIKLAIGLSFIDNKSLFFVGPYQAVKKRSTCMRNLLPSGLDVVKASKKIKADFVDYSIKNDFPRDIIEHLKSLSIDEIVRILPVGQCKLLPIEKGDLKENFIEITEK
;
A
#
# COMPACT_ATOMS: atom_id res chain seq x y z
N PRO A 1 -13.21 -35.02 14.12
CA PRO A 1 -14.62 -34.76 14.54
C PRO A 1 -15.59 -35.55 13.66
N SER A 2 -16.37 -36.44 14.25
CA SER A 2 -17.27 -37.40 13.58
C SER A 2 -18.54 -36.79 12.96
N THR A 3 -18.54 -35.47 12.72
CA THR A 3 -19.69 -34.70 12.21
C THR A 3 -19.40 -34.01 10.87
N VAL A 4 -18.24 -34.22 10.24
CA VAL A 4 -17.89 -33.60 8.96
C VAL A 4 -18.10 -34.60 7.83
N ASN A 5 -18.89 -34.20 6.83
CA ASN A 5 -19.22 -35.00 5.65
C ASN A 5 -17.94 -35.44 4.92
N SER A 6 -17.76 -36.74 4.67
CA SER A 6 -16.50 -37.33 4.18
C SER A 6 -16.04 -36.79 2.83
N ASN A 7 -16.96 -36.23 2.04
CA ASN A 7 -16.65 -35.61 0.74
C ASN A 7 -16.09 -34.17 0.84
N GLN A 8 -15.98 -33.60 2.05
CA GLN A 8 -15.40 -32.27 2.28
C GLN A 8 -14.11 -32.32 3.12
N ILE A 9 -13.55 -33.53 3.31
CA ILE A 9 -12.33 -33.73 4.08
C ILE A 9 -11.18 -33.98 3.11
N LYS A 10 -10.22 -33.05 3.06
CA LYS A 10 -8.96 -33.22 2.35
C LYS A 10 -7.87 -33.53 3.37
N ASN A 11 -7.22 -34.68 3.22
CA ASN A 11 -6.14 -35.13 4.10
C ASN A 11 -4.80 -34.63 3.57
N PHE A 12 -3.93 -34.17 4.47
CA PHE A 12 -2.61 -33.62 4.16
C PHE A 12 -1.52 -34.41 4.87
N SER A 13 -0.36 -34.52 4.22
CA SER A 13 0.83 -35.23 4.73
C SER A 13 1.55 -34.49 5.85
N SER A 14 1.43 -33.16 5.92
CA SER A 14 2.03 -32.34 6.97
C SER A 14 1.05 -31.28 7.49
N TYR A 15 1.26 -30.85 8.73
CA TYR A 15 0.49 -29.74 9.33
C TYR A 15 0.70 -28.43 8.56
N SER A 16 1.90 -28.20 8.02
CA SER A 16 2.21 -27.00 7.25
C SER A 16 1.37 -26.91 5.99
N ASP A 17 1.27 -28.01 5.23
CA ASP A 17 0.51 -28.07 3.98
C ASP A 17 -0.99 -27.81 4.21
N ALA A 18 -1.53 -28.34 5.32
CA ALA A 18 -2.93 -28.13 5.69
C ALA A 18 -3.22 -26.67 6.06
N VAL A 19 -2.29 -26.02 6.77
CA VAL A 19 -2.41 -24.60 7.13
C VAL A 19 -2.28 -23.72 5.90
N ASP A 20 -1.37 -24.02 4.98
CA ASP A 20 -1.16 -23.25 3.76
C ASP A 20 -2.37 -23.30 2.83
N GLU A 21 -2.98 -24.48 2.64
CA GLU A 21 -4.19 -24.58 1.81
C GLU A 21 -5.39 -23.89 2.47
N PHE A 22 -5.53 -23.98 3.80
CA PHE A 22 -6.59 -23.28 4.53
C PHE A 22 -6.42 -21.75 4.47
N LEU A 23 -5.20 -21.25 4.62
CA LEU A 23 -4.90 -19.82 4.50
C LEU A 23 -5.15 -19.33 3.06
N ASN A 24 -4.75 -20.10 2.04
CA ASN A 24 -5.06 -19.78 0.65
C ASN A 24 -6.57 -19.72 0.39
N TYR A 25 -7.34 -20.66 0.91
CA TYR A 25 -8.80 -20.65 0.81
C TYR A 25 -9.41 -19.40 1.48
N LEU A 26 -8.92 -19.02 2.66
CA LEU A 26 -9.37 -17.80 3.35
C LEU A 26 -9.03 -16.53 2.56
N ILE A 27 -7.84 -16.47 1.96
CA ILE A 27 -7.41 -15.31 1.16
C ILE A 27 -8.28 -15.17 -0.10
N VAL A 28 -8.45 -16.25 -0.87
CA VAL A 28 -9.26 -16.27 -2.10
C VAL A 28 -10.70 -15.85 -1.81
N ASN A 29 -11.30 -16.35 -0.72
CA ASN A 29 -12.67 -15.98 -0.36
C ASN A 29 -12.76 -14.55 0.22
N SER A 30 -11.74 -14.09 0.95
CA SER A 30 -11.72 -12.71 1.45
C SER A 30 -11.62 -11.67 0.33
N ASP A 31 -10.89 -11.97 -0.75
CA ASP A 31 -10.81 -11.07 -1.91
C ASP A 31 -12.06 -11.13 -2.79
N ALA A 32 -12.73 -12.29 -2.86
CA ALA A 32 -14.05 -12.40 -3.50
C ALA A 32 -15.09 -11.50 -2.82
N THR A 33 -15.09 -11.43 -1.48
CA THR A 33 -16.00 -10.53 -0.74
C THR A 33 -15.71 -9.05 -0.99
N LYS A 34 -14.42 -8.65 -1.01
CA LYS A 34 -14.02 -7.26 -1.31
C LYS A 34 -14.34 -6.85 -2.74
N ASN A 35 -14.15 -7.74 -3.71
CA ASN A 35 -14.50 -7.47 -5.11
C ASN A 35 -16.02 -7.35 -5.28
N SER A 36 -16.81 -8.18 -4.60
CA SER A 36 -18.27 -8.08 -4.60
C SER A 36 -18.77 -6.74 -4.04
N ASP A 37 -18.15 -6.23 -2.96
CA ASP A 37 -18.52 -4.93 -2.39
C ASP A 37 -18.14 -3.75 -3.29
N LEU A 38 -17.02 -3.85 -4.01
CA LEU A 38 -16.61 -2.84 -4.99
C LEU A 38 -17.52 -2.83 -6.22
N GLU A 39 -18.01 -3.99 -6.65
CA GLU A 39 -18.94 -4.12 -7.78
C GLU A 39 -20.30 -3.50 -7.47
N LYS A 40 -20.88 -3.81 -6.31
CA LYS A 40 -22.12 -3.17 -5.85
C LYS A 40 -22.00 -1.65 -5.80
N ARG A 41 -20.84 -1.15 -5.37
CA ARG A 41 -20.59 0.30 -5.29
C ARG A 41 -20.43 0.96 -6.66
N LEU A 42 -19.87 0.24 -7.63
CA LEU A 42 -19.79 0.70 -9.03
C LEU A 42 -21.18 0.76 -9.67
N GLU A 43 -21.99 -0.28 -9.50
CA GLU A 43 -23.37 -0.32 -10.01
C GLU A 43 -24.21 0.83 -9.45
N LEU A 44 -24.10 1.12 -8.14
CA LEU A 44 -24.78 2.27 -7.53
C LEU A 44 -24.38 3.61 -8.16
N LEU A 45 -23.07 3.83 -8.36
CA LEU A 45 -22.58 5.09 -8.94
C LEU A 45 -22.91 5.24 -10.43
N GLU A 46 -22.91 4.14 -11.19
CA GLU A 46 -23.31 4.14 -12.60
C GLU A 46 -24.81 4.43 -12.74
N HIS A 47 -25.64 3.88 -11.85
CA HIS A 47 -27.06 4.20 -11.76
C HIS A 47 -27.28 5.69 -11.41
N ASP A 48 -26.59 6.21 -10.39
CA ASP A 48 -26.68 7.63 -10.01
C ASP A 48 -26.29 8.56 -11.17
N LEU A 49 -25.27 8.18 -11.95
CA LEU A 49 -24.85 8.95 -13.13
C LEU A 49 -25.93 8.96 -14.22
N GLU A 50 -26.58 7.82 -14.47
CA GLU A 50 -27.68 7.70 -15.43
C GLU A 50 -28.89 8.54 -15.02
N GLU A 51 -29.23 8.56 -13.72
CA GLU A 51 -30.29 9.43 -13.20
C GLU A 51 -29.96 10.92 -13.39
N GLN A 52 -28.71 11.33 -13.21
CA GLN A 52 -28.28 12.70 -13.45
C GLN A 52 -28.36 13.09 -14.95
N GLU A 53 -28.01 12.19 -15.87
CA GLU A 53 -28.17 12.43 -17.32
C GLU A 53 -29.66 12.58 -17.71
N LYS A 54 -30.54 11.77 -17.13
CA LYS A 54 -32.00 11.92 -17.30
C LYS A 54 -32.49 13.27 -16.76
N ALA A 55 -32.03 13.68 -15.59
CA ALA A 55 -32.37 14.99 -15.04
C ALA A 55 -31.86 16.15 -15.93
N LYS A 56 -30.63 16.03 -16.45
CA LYS A 56 -30.02 17.02 -17.35
C LYS A 56 -30.82 17.19 -18.65
N SER A 57 -31.09 16.08 -19.34
CA SER A 57 -31.87 16.09 -20.58
C SER A 57 -33.28 16.67 -20.39
N LEU A 58 -33.91 16.37 -19.26
CA LEU A 58 -35.22 16.92 -18.91
C LEU A 58 -35.14 18.45 -18.71
N VAL A 59 -34.14 18.95 -17.99
CA VAL A 59 -33.93 20.40 -17.81
C VAL A 59 -33.66 21.10 -19.15
N ILE A 60 -32.83 20.53 -20.02
CA ILE A 60 -32.55 21.07 -21.37
C ILE A 60 -33.82 21.10 -22.22
N SER A 61 -34.60 20.02 -22.23
CA SER A 61 -35.85 19.98 -22.99
C SER A 61 -36.88 21.00 -22.50
N LYS A 62 -36.95 21.22 -21.18
CA LYS A 62 -37.84 22.21 -20.57
C LYS A 62 -37.38 23.63 -20.88
N SER A 63 -36.08 23.95 -20.76
CA SER A 63 -35.56 25.29 -21.05
C SER A 63 -35.71 25.64 -22.54
N ALA A 64 -35.50 24.68 -23.44
CA ALA A 64 -35.76 24.84 -24.87
C ALA A 64 -37.23 25.14 -25.16
N LYS A 65 -38.16 24.33 -24.62
CA LYS A 65 -39.61 24.57 -24.77
C LYS A 65 -40.04 25.95 -24.26
N LEU A 66 -39.49 26.41 -23.14
CA LEU A 66 -39.77 27.74 -22.59
C LEU A 66 -39.30 28.87 -23.52
N ARG A 67 -38.13 28.70 -24.14
CA ARG A 67 -37.58 29.68 -25.09
C ARG A 67 -38.33 29.68 -26.41
N ASP A 68 -38.60 28.51 -26.97
CA ASP A 68 -39.33 28.38 -28.23
C ASP A 68 -40.73 28.97 -28.10
N PHE A 69 -41.40 28.72 -26.98
CA PHE A 69 -42.67 29.36 -26.65
C PHE A 69 -42.54 30.89 -26.52
N ALA A 70 -41.51 31.40 -25.84
CA ALA A 70 -41.26 32.83 -25.72
C ALA A 70 -40.99 33.50 -27.09
N ILE A 71 -40.25 32.84 -27.97
CA ILE A 71 -39.95 33.30 -29.34
C ILE A 71 -41.22 33.34 -30.18
N LEU A 72 -42.03 32.27 -30.15
CA LEU A 72 -43.27 32.20 -30.90
C LEU A 72 -44.30 33.22 -30.41
N LEU A 73 -44.39 33.43 -29.09
CA LEU A 73 -45.19 34.50 -28.51
C LEU A 73 -44.75 35.87 -29.04
N MET A 74 -43.45 36.17 -29.07
CA MET A 74 -42.96 37.46 -29.60
C MET A 74 -43.16 37.62 -31.10
N ARG A 75 -43.16 36.52 -31.88
CA ARG A 75 -43.26 36.56 -33.35
C ARG A 75 -44.71 36.66 -33.84
N GLN A 76 -45.65 36.06 -33.12
CA GLN A 76 -47.03 35.89 -33.58
C GLN A 76 -48.05 36.78 -32.84
N MET A 77 -47.62 37.56 -31.83
CA MET A 77 -48.49 38.43 -31.05
C MET A 77 -48.08 39.90 -31.10
N ASP A 78 -49.08 40.79 -31.14
CA ASP A 78 -48.90 42.21 -30.92
C ASP A 78 -48.69 42.53 -29.42
N ALA A 79 -48.14 43.72 -29.12
CA ALA A 79 -47.72 44.11 -27.76
C ALA A 79 -48.82 44.13 -26.67
N LYS A 80 -50.10 43.97 -27.04
CA LYS A 80 -51.25 43.90 -26.13
C LYS A 80 -52.16 42.72 -26.53
N MET A 81 -52.53 41.88 -25.55
CA MET A 81 -53.27 40.64 -25.77
C MET A 81 -54.57 40.60 -24.97
N SER A 82 -55.63 40.03 -25.58
CA SER A 82 -56.87 39.58 -24.91
C SER A 82 -56.88 38.05 -24.81
N VAL A 83 -57.50 37.51 -23.75
CA VAL A 83 -57.57 36.05 -23.44
C VAL A 83 -58.20 35.23 -24.56
N GLU A 84 -59.04 35.84 -25.40
CA GLU A 84 -59.81 35.19 -26.46
C GLU A 84 -59.08 35.09 -27.81
N ASN A 85 -57.78 35.44 -27.87
CA ASN A 85 -57.06 35.43 -29.14
C ASN A 85 -56.89 33.98 -29.69
N PRO A 86 -57.40 33.67 -30.89
CA PRO A 86 -57.31 32.32 -31.48
C PRO A 86 -55.87 31.88 -31.76
N THR A 87 -54.94 32.81 -31.95
CA THR A 87 -53.51 32.52 -32.11
C THR A 87 -52.89 32.04 -30.81
N LEU A 88 -53.37 32.52 -29.65
CA LEU A 88 -52.86 32.12 -28.33
C LEU A 88 -53.28 30.69 -28.02
N GLN A 89 -54.53 30.33 -28.32
CA GLN A 89 -55.04 28.98 -28.13
C GLN A 89 -54.25 27.94 -28.95
N LYS A 90 -53.81 28.30 -30.17
CA LYS A 90 -52.95 27.44 -31.00
C LYS A 90 -51.58 27.21 -30.38
N ILE A 91 -50.91 28.27 -29.91
CA ILE A 91 -49.58 28.16 -29.28
C ILE A 91 -49.67 27.41 -27.95
N LEU A 92 -50.73 27.64 -27.15
CA LEU A 92 -50.97 26.89 -25.91
C LEU A 92 -51.15 25.39 -26.17
N PHE A 93 -51.89 25.03 -27.23
CA PHE A 93 -52.08 23.64 -27.62
C PHE A 93 -50.78 23.00 -28.11
N GLU A 94 -49.99 23.70 -28.93
CA GLU A 94 -48.71 23.22 -29.48
C GLU A 94 -47.67 22.91 -28.39
N PHE A 95 -47.62 23.72 -27.32
CA PHE A 95 -46.68 23.56 -26.21
C PHE A 95 -47.25 22.83 -25.00
N ASN A 96 -48.48 22.30 -25.09
CA ASN A 96 -49.21 21.68 -23.97
C ASN A 96 -49.27 22.59 -22.73
N ALA A 97 -49.45 23.90 -22.95
CA ALA A 97 -49.52 24.92 -21.93
C ALA A 97 -50.97 25.21 -21.54
N LYS A 98 -51.22 25.50 -20.26
CA LYS A 98 -52.56 25.76 -19.71
C LYS A 98 -52.64 27.15 -19.11
N LEU A 99 -53.79 27.81 -19.31
CA LEU A 99 -54.11 29.05 -18.62
C LEU A 99 -55.09 28.72 -17.48
N LEU A 100 -54.67 28.90 -16.23
CA LEU A 100 -55.48 28.65 -15.05
C LEU A 100 -55.91 29.99 -14.44
N SER A 101 -57.20 30.12 -14.08
CA SER A 101 -57.70 31.28 -13.33
C SER A 101 -57.79 30.94 -11.85
N VAL A 102 -56.99 31.60 -11.02
CA VAL A 102 -57.00 31.42 -9.57
C VAL A 102 -57.22 32.78 -8.90
N ARG A 103 -58.37 32.95 -8.22
CA ARG A 103 -58.73 34.17 -7.46
C ARG A 103 -58.62 35.47 -8.28
N GLY A 104 -59.05 35.47 -9.53
CA GLY A 104 -59.05 36.68 -10.39
C GLY A 104 -57.69 37.04 -11.00
N LYS A 105 -56.70 36.14 -10.93
CA LYS A 105 -55.43 36.26 -11.64
C LYS A 105 -55.21 35.05 -12.56
N TYR A 106 -54.74 35.30 -13.78
CA TYR A 106 -54.38 34.24 -14.72
C TYR A 106 -52.98 33.70 -14.41
N VAL A 107 -52.80 32.40 -14.51
CA VAL A 107 -51.52 31.70 -14.34
C VAL A 107 -51.27 30.87 -15.58
N LEU A 108 -50.14 31.09 -16.24
CA LEU A 108 -49.66 30.27 -17.34
C LEU A 108 -48.87 29.09 -16.77
N GLU A 109 -49.32 27.87 -17.04
CA GLU A 109 -48.61 26.64 -16.73
C GLU A 109 -47.98 26.09 -18.01
N ILE A 110 -46.65 26.06 -18.06
CA ILE A 110 -45.90 25.52 -19.20
C ILE A 110 -44.67 24.76 -18.69
N ALA A 111 -44.44 23.55 -19.20
CA ALA A 111 -43.32 22.70 -18.77
C ALA A 111 -43.22 22.46 -17.23
N ASP A 112 -44.37 22.37 -16.55
CA ASP A 112 -44.55 22.28 -15.09
C ASP A 112 -44.18 23.55 -14.29
N GLU A 113 -43.97 24.68 -14.96
CA GLU A 113 -43.71 25.97 -14.33
C GLU A 113 -44.96 26.85 -14.34
N LYS A 114 -45.25 27.50 -13.21
CA LYS A 114 -46.43 28.36 -13.03
C LYS A 114 -46.02 29.83 -13.01
N LEU A 115 -46.47 30.57 -14.01
CA LEU A 115 -46.19 31.98 -14.20
C LEU A 115 -47.44 32.83 -13.91
N PRO A 116 -47.45 33.64 -12.84
CA PRO A 116 -48.55 34.56 -12.57
C PRO A 116 -48.55 35.69 -13.62
N LEU A 117 -49.72 36.00 -14.16
CA LEU A 117 -49.93 37.07 -15.12
C LEU A 117 -50.59 38.26 -14.39
N ASP A 118 -49.95 39.41 -14.46
CA ASP A 118 -50.50 40.66 -13.94
C ASP A 118 -51.48 41.24 -14.98
N SER A 119 -52.79 41.20 -14.67
CA SER A 119 -53.90 41.88 -15.36
C SER A 119 -54.42 41.29 -16.69
N ASP A 120 -55.62 41.75 -17.07
CA ASP A 120 -56.35 41.40 -18.31
C ASP A 120 -55.65 41.88 -19.60
N ASN A 121 -54.63 42.75 -19.49
CA ASN A 121 -53.78 43.20 -20.59
C ASN A 121 -52.38 42.60 -20.46
N PHE A 122 -52.12 41.49 -21.15
CA PHE A 122 -50.83 40.82 -21.06
C PHE A 122 -49.76 41.59 -21.84
N ASN A 123 -48.71 42.02 -21.13
CA ASN A 123 -47.51 42.57 -21.75
C ASN A 123 -46.62 41.41 -22.25
N ILE A 124 -46.70 41.13 -23.56
CA ILE A 124 -45.95 40.05 -24.22
C ILE A 124 -44.43 40.19 -24.03
N PRO A 125 -43.81 41.38 -24.18
CA PRO A 125 -42.41 41.58 -23.83
C PRO A 125 -42.05 41.19 -22.39
N LYS A 126 -42.87 41.58 -21.39
CA LYS A 126 -42.63 41.26 -19.97
C LYS A 126 -42.76 39.76 -19.69
N LEU A 127 -43.75 39.10 -20.28
CA LEU A 127 -43.96 37.65 -20.18
C LEU A 127 -42.80 36.88 -20.82
N SER A 128 -42.41 37.27 -22.03
CA SER A 128 -41.28 36.69 -22.75
C SER A 128 -39.97 36.84 -21.95
N SER A 129 -39.71 38.04 -21.41
CA SER A 129 -38.55 38.28 -20.55
C SER A 129 -38.56 37.38 -19.29
N SER A 130 -39.73 37.15 -18.69
CA SER A 130 -39.87 36.26 -17.53
C SER A 130 -39.62 34.80 -17.89
N LEU A 131 -40.13 34.33 -19.03
CA LEU A 131 -39.88 32.99 -19.57
C LEU A 131 -38.40 32.75 -19.88
N PHE A 132 -37.75 33.72 -20.54
CA PHE A 132 -36.31 33.68 -20.78
C PHE A 132 -35.51 33.68 -19.46
N GLY A 133 -35.95 34.44 -18.46
CA GLY A 133 -35.37 34.45 -17.12
C GLY A 133 -35.44 33.07 -16.45
N ILE A 134 -36.61 32.42 -16.46
CA ILE A 134 -36.80 31.07 -15.92
C ILE A 134 -35.94 30.06 -16.68
N ALA A 135 -35.94 30.09 -18.02
CA ALA A 135 -35.10 29.20 -18.82
C ALA A 135 -33.61 29.37 -18.48
N LYS A 136 -33.14 30.60 -18.29
CA LYS A 136 -31.75 30.90 -17.90
C LYS A 136 -31.41 30.42 -16.48
N GLU A 137 -32.32 30.56 -15.52
CA GLU A 137 -32.14 30.04 -14.16
C GLU A 137 -32.03 28.50 -14.15
N LYS A 138 -32.88 27.81 -14.92
CA LYS A 138 -32.80 26.34 -15.07
C LYS A 138 -31.48 25.90 -15.70
N GLU A 139 -31.00 26.65 -16.68
CA GLU A 139 -29.70 26.39 -17.30
C GLU A 139 -28.52 26.66 -16.38
N ARG A 140 -28.59 27.66 -15.50
CA ARG A 140 -27.59 27.82 -14.43
C ARG A 140 -27.53 26.59 -13.52
N GLY A 141 -28.68 25.96 -13.27
CA GLY A 141 -28.76 24.68 -12.55
C GLY A 141 -28.00 23.54 -13.24
N LEU A 142 -27.87 23.56 -14.57
CA LEU A 142 -27.10 22.55 -15.32
C LEU A 142 -25.63 22.53 -14.91
N ILE A 143 -25.03 23.69 -14.59
CA ILE A 143 -23.64 23.77 -14.13
C ILE A 143 -23.44 22.96 -12.85
N THR A 144 -24.44 22.95 -11.97
CA THR A 144 -24.38 22.17 -10.71
C THR A 144 -24.49 20.68 -11.00
N ILE A 145 -25.39 20.29 -11.91
CA ILE A 145 -25.57 18.90 -12.35
C ILE A 145 -24.30 18.39 -13.05
N GLU A 146 -23.70 19.19 -13.94
CA GLU A 146 -22.46 18.84 -14.62
C GLU A 146 -21.29 18.67 -13.66
N ASN A 147 -21.17 19.54 -12.66
CA ASN A 147 -20.16 19.40 -11.61
C ASN A 147 -20.36 18.13 -10.76
N SER A 148 -21.61 17.72 -10.47
CA SER A 148 -21.86 16.46 -9.78
C SER A 148 -21.60 15.25 -10.67
N GLN A 149 -21.94 15.30 -11.95
CA GLN A 149 -21.60 14.27 -12.93
C GLN A 149 -20.08 14.06 -13.04
N LEU A 150 -19.30 15.14 -13.11
CA LEU A 150 -17.83 15.07 -13.12
C LEU A 150 -17.29 14.38 -11.86
N LYS A 151 -17.83 14.72 -10.67
CA LYS A 151 -17.42 14.08 -9.42
C LYS A 151 -17.76 12.59 -9.38
N ILE A 152 -18.94 12.21 -9.87
CA ILE A 152 -19.36 10.80 -9.96
C ILE A 152 -18.47 10.07 -10.96
N ALA A 153 -18.23 10.64 -12.14
CA ALA A 153 -17.33 10.08 -13.16
C ALA A 153 -15.90 9.90 -12.63
N GLU A 154 -15.36 10.86 -11.88
CA GLU A 154 -14.06 10.71 -11.21
C GLU A 154 -14.06 9.58 -10.17
N GLN A 155 -15.15 9.40 -9.42
CA GLN A 155 -15.27 8.33 -8.44
C GLN A 155 -15.37 6.96 -9.13
N ILE A 156 -16.14 6.88 -10.21
CA ILE A 156 -16.22 5.70 -11.07
C ILE A 156 -14.84 5.39 -11.64
N ASP A 157 -14.11 6.37 -12.18
CA ASP A 157 -12.76 6.16 -12.71
C ASP A 157 -11.78 5.73 -11.60
N LYS A 158 -11.83 6.33 -10.40
CA LYS A 158 -11.03 5.88 -9.25
C LYS A 158 -11.35 4.46 -8.81
N LEU A 159 -12.61 4.02 -8.89
CA LEU A 159 -13.05 2.67 -8.54
C LEU A 159 -12.74 1.66 -9.66
N LYS A 160 -12.92 2.05 -10.93
CA LYS A 160 -12.49 1.28 -12.10
C LYS A 160 -10.99 1.12 -12.09
N GLN A 161 -10.19 2.16 -11.85
CA GLN A 161 -8.74 2.02 -11.63
C GLN A 161 -8.37 1.15 -10.43
N LYS A 162 -9.22 1.01 -9.41
CA LYS A 162 -9.01 0.03 -8.32
C LYS A 162 -9.37 -1.41 -8.72
N LYS A 163 -10.27 -1.59 -9.70
CA LYS A 163 -10.71 -2.88 -10.27
C LYS A 163 -9.82 -3.33 -11.45
N ASP A 164 -9.47 -2.41 -12.35
CA ASP A 164 -8.60 -2.54 -13.54
C ASP A 164 -7.11 -2.42 -13.23
N LYS A 165 -6.75 -1.85 -12.07
CA LYS A 165 -5.74 -2.54 -11.29
C LYS A 165 -6.33 -3.90 -10.98
N LYS A 166 -6.20 -4.82 -11.95
CA LYS A 166 -5.90 -6.20 -11.63
C LYS A 166 -5.02 -6.08 -10.39
N PRO A 167 -5.35 -6.67 -9.22
CA PRO A 167 -4.25 -7.09 -8.38
C PRO A 167 -3.37 -7.79 -9.39
N LEU A 168 -2.15 -7.29 -9.64
CA LEU A 168 -1.25 -7.94 -10.57
C LEU A 168 -1.49 -9.41 -10.29
N SER A 169 -2.03 -10.15 -11.25
CA SER A 169 -2.07 -11.60 -11.17
C SER A 169 -0.65 -12.11 -11.43
N GLY A 170 0.35 -11.33 -11.07
CA GLY A 170 1.08 -11.71 -9.89
C GLY A 170 0.13 -12.29 -8.82
N ILE A 171 -0.02 -13.60 -8.89
CA ILE A 171 0.65 -14.31 -7.83
C ILE A 171 2.05 -13.64 -7.71
N LYS A 172 2.16 -12.51 -6.95
CA LYS A 172 3.02 -12.53 -5.80
C LYS A 172 2.53 -13.83 -5.20
N VAL A 173 3.22 -14.90 -5.61
CA VAL A 173 3.69 -15.90 -4.67
C VAL A 173 3.99 -14.97 -3.53
N LEU A 174 3.12 -14.94 -2.51
CA LEU A 174 3.50 -14.38 -1.23
C LEU A 174 4.85 -15.04 -1.12
N ALA A 175 5.93 -14.30 -1.44
CA ALA A 175 7.24 -14.89 -1.49
C ALA A 175 7.26 -15.55 -0.14
N ASN A 176 7.30 -16.89 -0.06
CA ASN A 176 7.19 -17.59 1.21
C ASN A 176 8.25 -16.95 2.09
N LYS A 177 7.85 -15.90 2.80
CA LYS A 177 8.74 -14.90 3.34
C LYS A 177 8.97 -15.56 4.65
N GLU A 178 10.17 -16.10 4.78
CA GLU A 178 10.49 -16.82 5.96
C GLU A 178 10.16 -15.93 7.15
N TRP A 179 9.61 -16.54 8.20
CA TRP A 179 9.03 -15.78 9.31
C TRP A 179 10.03 -14.79 9.92
N TYR A 180 11.35 -15.05 9.76
CA TYR A 180 12.45 -14.21 10.20
C TYR A 180 12.69 -12.96 9.33
N GLU A 181 12.22 -12.90 8.08
CA GLU A 181 12.42 -11.76 7.16
C GLU A 181 11.78 -10.45 7.65
N LYS A 182 10.79 -10.56 8.54
CA LYS A 182 10.20 -9.39 9.21
C LYS A 182 11.20 -8.68 10.13
N TYR A 183 12.25 -9.36 10.59
CA TYR A 183 13.31 -8.83 11.45
C TYR A 183 14.59 -8.49 10.66
N ARG A 184 15.63 -8.03 11.35
CA ARG A 184 16.99 -8.10 10.82
C ARG A 184 17.44 -9.54 10.97
N TRP A 185 17.95 -10.15 9.93
CA TRP A 185 18.32 -11.55 9.97
C TRP A 185 19.52 -11.80 9.07
N PHE A 186 20.28 -12.83 9.42
CA PHE A 186 21.30 -13.42 8.57
C PHE A 186 21.65 -14.81 9.12
N PHE A 187 22.19 -15.67 8.27
CA PHE A 187 22.86 -16.88 8.72
C PHE A 187 24.33 -16.58 8.96
N THR A 188 24.88 -17.00 10.09
CA THR A 188 26.30 -16.90 10.38
C THR A 188 27.10 -17.77 9.41
N SER A 189 28.41 -17.57 9.35
CA SER A 189 29.30 -18.43 8.57
C SER A 189 29.24 -19.89 9.03
N ASP A 190 28.89 -20.17 10.29
CA ASP A 190 28.68 -21.53 10.81
C ASP A 190 27.28 -22.09 10.50
N GLY A 191 26.40 -21.30 9.89
CA GLY A 191 25.05 -21.72 9.50
C GLY A 191 23.98 -21.58 10.58
N LEU A 192 24.27 -20.87 11.67
CA LEU A 192 23.29 -20.56 12.71
C LEU A 192 22.48 -19.32 12.31
N LEU A 193 21.19 -19.30 12.65
CA LEU A 193 20.32 -18.17 12.36
C LEU A 193 20.48 -17.09 13.44
N ALA A 194 20.80 -15.87 13.00
CA ALA A 194 20.84 -14.68 13.84
C ALA A 194 19.66 -13.76 13.52
N ILE A 195 18.94 -13.30 14.54
CA ILE A 195 17.72 -12.47 14.41
C ILE A 195 17.80 -11.27 15.33
N GLY A 196 17.59 -10.07 14.80
CA GLY A 196 17.64 -8.81 15.54
C GLY A 196 16.45 -7.89 15.26
N GLY A 197 16.06 -7.11 16.26
CA GLY A 197 14.94 -6.19 16.10
C GLY A 197 15.27 -4.99 15.21
N LYS A 198 14.27 -4.49 14.51
CA LYS A 198 14.33 -3.26 13.70
C LYS A 198 13.97 -2.01 14.52
N ASP A 199 13.21 -2.21 15.59
CA ASP A 199 12.66 -1.19 16.47
C ASP A 199 12.37 -1.75 17.88
N ALA A 200 11.90 -0.88 18.79
CA ALA A 200 11.56 -1.25 20.16
C ALA A 200 10.47 -2.34 20.25
N THR A 201 9.50 -2.34 19.32
CA THR A 201 8.39 -3.31 19.31
C THR A 201 8.88 -4.69 18.88
N SER A 202 9.67 -4.77 17.82
CA SER A 202 10.28 -6.01 17.34
C SER A 202 11.31 -6.57 18.33
N ASN A 203 12.14 -5.73 18.97
CA ASN A 203 12.98 -6.15 20.10
C ASN A 203 12.14 -6.83 21.20
N SER A 204 10.99 -6.23 21.53
CA SER A 204 10.09 -6.79 22.55
C SER A 204 9.53 -8.15 22.15
N VAL A 205 9.15 -8.32 20.89
CA VAL A 205 8.64 -9.59 20.37
C VAL A 205 9.73 -10.67 20.36
N ILE A 206 10.94 -10.33 19.93
CA ILE A 206 12.10 -11.22 19.89
C ILE A 206 12.36 -11.79 21.29
N ILE A 207 12.56 -10.93 22.29
CA ILE A 207 12.89 -11.37 23.66
C ILE A 207 11.71 -12.07 24.36
N ARG A 208 10.46 -11.63 24.12
CA ARG A 208 9.31 -12.21 24.83
C ARG A 208 8.80 -13.52 24.23
N LYS A 209 8.78 -13.63 22.90
CA LYS A 209 8.10 -14.72 22.16
C LYS A 209 9.04 -15.68 21.44
N LEU A 210 10.20 -15.23 20.97
CA LEU A 210 11.09 -16.04 20.12
C LEU A 210 12.30 -16.61 20.88
N LEU A 211 12.67 -15.99 21.99
CA LEU A 211 13.80 -16.41 22.81
C LEU A 211 13.54 -17.77 23.48
N THR A 212 14.44 -18.72 23.24
CA THR A 212 14.47 -20.05 23.87
C THR A 212 15.69 -20.19 24.79
N GLU A 213 15.74 -21.22 25.63
CA GLU A 213 16.81 -21.41 26.64
C GLU A 213 18.20 -21.67 26.03
N ASN A 214 18.26 -22.12 24.78
CA ASN A 214 19.49 -22.51 24.10
C ASN A 214 20.11 -21.40 23.25
N ASP A 215 19.55 -20.20 23.30
CA ASP A 215 19.98 -19.08 22.48
C ASP A 215 20.95 -18.15 23.23
N TYR A 216 21.77 -17.41 22.49
CA TYR A 216 22.55 -16.30 23.05
C TYR A 216 21.95 -14.97 22.66
N VAL A 217 21.83 -14.05 23.61
CA VAL A 217 21.26 -12.71 23.38
C VAL A 217 22.35 -11.67 23.40
N PHE A 218 22.39 -10.85 22.36
CA PHE A 218 23.40 -9.82 22.14
C PHE A 218 22.80 -8.43 22.27
N HIS A 219 23.57 -7.53 22.89
CA HIS A 219 23.29 -6.11 22.95
C HIS A 219 24.60 -5.31 22.97
N ALA A 220 24.57 -4.05 22.54
CA ALA A 220 25.72 -3.15 22.62
C ALA A 220 25.59 -2.16 23.79
N GLU A 221 26.71 -1.66 24.32
CA GLU A 221 26.73 -0.61 25.35
C GLU A 221 26.48 0.79 24.77
N VAL A 222 25.59 0.89 23.80
CA VAL A 222 25.22 2.13 23.15
C VAL A 222 23.70 2.23 22.99
N ASN A 223 23.21 3.46 23.12
CA ASN A 223 21.79 3.75 22.96
C ASN A 223 21.29 3.34 21.57
N GLY A 224 20.09 2.78 21.50
CA GLY A 224 19.49 2.34 20.23
C GLY A 224 20.14 1.11 19.61
N SER A 225 20.89 0.33 20.39
CA SER A 225 21.31 -1.00 19.97
C SER A 225 20.10 -1.95 19.84
N PRO A 226 20.06 -2.79 18.79
CA PRO A 226 19.06 -3.85 18.70
C PRO A 226 19.33 -4.95 19.75
N PHE A 227 18.31 -5.75 20.04
CA PHE A 227 18.52 -7.06 20.66
C PHE A 227 18.62 -8.09 19.55
N PHE A 228 19.77 -8.76 19.47
CA PHE A 228 19.98 -9.91 18.58
C PHE A 228 19.92 -11.22 19.36
N ILE A 229 19.41 -12.26 18.73
CA ILE A 229 19.42 -13.64 19.21
C ILE A 229 20.21 -14.48 18.22
N LEU A 230 21.18 -15.24 18.70
CA LEU A 230 21.80 -16.35 17.96
C LEU A 230 21.09 -17.64 18.37
N GLN A 231 20.34 -18.23 17.45
CA GLN A 231 19.51 -19.40 17.75
C GLN A 231 20.35 -20.66 17.94
N ASN A 232 19.96 -21.49 18.93
CA ASN A 232 20.55 -22.80 19.22
C ASN A 232 22.07 -22.78 19.47
N ALA A 233 22.61 -21.65 19.93
CA ALA A 233 24.03 -21.48 20.22
C ALA A 233 24.56 -22.51 21.23
N ASN A 234 23.74 -22.90 22.21
CA ASN A 234 24.12 -23.81 23.30
C ASN A 234 23.96 -25.31 22.94
N ILE A 235 23.38 -25.63 21.78
CA ILE A 235 23.20 -27.03 21.32
C ILE A 235 24.34 -27.45 20.39
N SER A 236 25.00 -26.49 19.74
CA SER A 236 26.04 -26.78 18.76
C SER A 236 27.26 -27.40 19.44
N ASN A 237 27.58 -28.66 19.12
CA ASN A 237 28.79 -29.35 19.59
C ASN A 237 30.08 -28.85 18.89
N THR A 238 30.03 -27.69 18.24
CA THR A 238 31.10 -27.11 17.43
C THR A 238 31.51 -25.75 17.99
N ASP A 239 32.72 -25.30 17.69
CA ASP A 239 33.16 -23.95 18.05
C ASP A 239 32.30 -22.91 17.32
N ILE A 240 31.57 -22.10 18.10
CA ILE A 240 30.69 -21.02 17.62
C ILE A 240 31.33 -19.63 17.81
N SER A 241 32.62 -19.55 18.10
CA SER A 241 33.32 -18.27 18.35
C SER A 241 33.16 -17.29 17.19
N GLN A 242 33.19 -17.79 15.95
CA GLN A 242 32.99 -16.98 14.75
C GLN A 242 31.56 -16.46 14.65
N SER A 243 30.55 -17.31 14.88
CA SER A 243 29.15 -16.89 14.99
C SER A 243 28.93 -15.82 16.06
N ILE A 244 29.56 -15.94 17.23
CA ILE A 244 29.48 -14.94 18.30
C ILE A 244 30.05 -13.59 17.84
N LEU A 245 31.23 -13.60 17.20
CA LEU A 245 31.86 -12.38 16.67
C LEU A 245 30.99 -11.71 15.60
N GLU A 246 30.39 -12.49 14.71
CA GLU A 246 29.51 -12.02 13.65
C GLU A 246 28.25 -11.37 14.22
N VAL A 247 27.54 -12.03 15.15
CA VAL A 247 26.34 -11.45 15.77
C VAL A 247 26.66 -10.23 16.61
N ALA A 248 27.79 -10.23 17.31
CA ALA A 248 28.26 -9.06 18.05
C ALA A 248 28.55 -7.88 17.11
N GLN A 249 29.25 -8.11 15.99
CA GLN A 249 29.48 -7.09 14.96
C GLN A 249 28.17 -6.55 14.38
N ALA A 250 27.22 -7.42 14.03
CA ALA A 250 25.92 -6.98 13.54
C ALA A 250 25.19 -6.11 14.58
N THR A 251 25.27 -6.49 15.85
CA THR A 251 24.63 -5.77 16.96
C THR A 251 25.16 -4.35 17.12
N VAL A 252 26.49 -4.15 17.04
CA VAL A 252 27.07 -2.80 17.06
C VAL A 252 26.78 -2.03 15.77
N SER A 253 26.83 -2.67 14.62
CA SER A 253 26.65 -2.02 13.32
C SER A 253 25.20 -1.62 13.03
N PHE A 254 24.22 -2.24 13.65
CA PHE A 254 22.81 -1.82 13.56
C PHE A 254 22.39 -0.86 14.69
N SER A 255 23.32 -0.47 15.57
CA SER A 255 23.06 0.48 16.64
C SER A 255 23.24 1.95 16.19
N ARG A 256 23.11 2.90 17.12
CA ARG A 256 23.45 4.31 16.85
C ARG A 256 24.93 4.52 16.52
N SER A 257 25.82 3.57 16.80
CA SER A 257 27.23 3.70 16.44
C SER A 257 27.44 3.86 14.94
N TRP A 258 26.59 3.24 14.12
CA TRP A 258 26.58 3.44 12.66
C TRP A 258 26.20 4.88 12.29
N LYS A 259 25.08 5.38 12.84
CA LYS A 259 24.63 6.74 12.60
C LYS A 259 25.64 7.78 13.09
N GLY A 260 26.34 7.47 14.18
CA GLY A 260 27.39 8.30 14.76
C GLY A 260 28.72 8.28 14.02
N GLY A 261 28.90 7.40 13.01
CA GLY A 261 30.15 7.30 12.26
C GLY A 261 31.32 6.76 13.09
N LEU A 262 31.04 6.01 14.17
CA LEU A 262 32.09 5.40 14.99
C LEU A 262 32.83 4.32 14.19
N SER A 263 34.12 4.13 14.47
CA SER A 263 34.96 3.11 13.82
C SER A 263 34.81 1.74 14.49
N SER A 264 34.75 1.71 15.82
CA SER A 264 34.54 0.49 16.60
C SER A 264 33.63 0.73 17.80
N SER A 265 33.07 -0.36 18.34
CA SER A 265 32.23 -0.36 19.53
C SER A 265 32.28 -1.72 20.20
N ASP A 266 31.77 -1.80 21.43
CA ASP A 266 31.74 -3.02 22.22
C ASP A 266 30.32 -3.57 22.30
N ALA A 267 30.20 -4.89 22.20
CA ALA A 267 28.96 -5.60 22.48
C ALA A 267 29.19 -6.64 23.57
N TYR A 268 28.10 -7.16 24.09
CA TYR A 268 28.14 -8.29 25.00
C TYR A 268 27.00 -9.24 24.68
N TRP A 269 27.18 -10.49 25.10
CA TRP A 269 26.14 -11.50 25.07
C TRP A 269 25.85 -12.05 26.46
N VAL A 270 24.61 -12.50 26.64
CA VAL A 270 24.08 -13.11 27.87
C VAL A 270 23.17 -14.28 27.55
N LEU A 271 22.97 -15.12 28.56
CA LEU A 271 22.03 -16.23 28.49
C LEU A 271 20.58 -15.74 28.64
N PRO A 272 19.58 -16.49 28.16
CA PRO A 272 18.17 -16.13 28.26
C PRO A 272 17.70 -15.96 29.71
N SER A 273 18.24 -16.79 30.62
CA SER A 273 17.96 -16.75 32.06
C SER A 273 18.39 -15.45 32.74
N GLN A 274 19.30 -14.69 32.12
CA GLN A 274 19.81 -13.43 32.63
C GLN A 274 18.92 -12.23 32.28
N ILE A 275 17.88 -12.43 31.45
CA ILE A 275 17.03 -11.35 30.94
C ILE A 275 15.71 -11.30 31.71
N LYS A 276 15.52 -10.22 32.46
CA LYS A 276 14.25 -9.93 33.12
C LYS A 276 13.29 -9.23 32.16
N LYS A 277 12.14 -9.89 31.92
CA LYS A 277 11.04 -9.39 31.07
C LYS A 277 10.17 -8.32 31.77
N GLY A 278 10.31 -8.19 33.09
CA GLY A 278 9.65 -7.17 33.91
C GLY A 278 10.60 -6.05 34.30
N ALA A 279 10.05 -4.85 34.57
CA ALA A 279 10.83 -3.76 35.15
C ALA A 279 11.17 -4.09 36.62
N PRO A 280 12.30 -3.58 37.15
CA PRO A 280 12.59 -3.63 38.59
C PRO A 280 11.50 -2.91 39.38
N THR A 281 11.25 -3.35 40.61
CA THR A 281 10.23 -2.76 41.48
C THR A 281 10.44 -1.25 41.62
N GLY A 282 9.42 -0.46 41.28
CA GLY A 282 9.44 1.01 41.39
C GLY A 282 10.12 1.78 40.25
N GLN A 283 10.61 1.12 39.19
CA GLN A 283 11.21 1.79 38.03
C GLN A 283 10.38 1.57 36.76
N TYR A 284 10.30 2.59 35.91
CA TYR A 284 9.71 2.46 34.57
C TYR A 284 10.78 2.05 33.57
N LEU A 285 10.52 0.98 32.82
CA LEU A 285 11.40 0.52 31.75
C LEU A 285 10.78 0.89 30.38
N PRO A 286 11.49 1.62 29.51
CA PRO A 286 11.00 1.93 28.17
C PRO A 286 10.65 0.67 27.38
N LYS A 287 9.66 0.77 26.49
CA LYS A 287 9.29 -0.32 25.59
C LYS A 287 10.52 -0.75 24.78
N GLY A 288 10.78 -2.06 24.72
CA GLY A 288 11.93 -2.62 24.01
C GLY A 288 13.26 -2.63 24.78
N SER A 289 13.27 -2.17 26.04
CA SER A 289 14.39 -2.32 26.96
C SER A 289 14.16 -3.49 27.91
N PHE A 290 15.24 -4.14 28.34
CA PHE A 290 15.22 -5.29 29.24
C PHE A 290 16.33 -5.17 30.27
N VAL A 291 16.07 -5.62 31.49
CA VAL A 291 17.09 -5.66 32.54
C VAL A 291 17.89 -6.94 32.41
N ILE A 292 19.21 -6.80 32.51
CA ILE A 292 20.16 -7.90 32.36
C ILE A 292 20.90 -8.09 33.67
N GLU A 293 20.83 -9.29 34.23
CA GLU A 293 21.41 -9.65 35.51
C GLU A 293 22.58 -10.62 35.35
N GLY A 294 23.52 -10.57 36.31
CA GLY A 294 24.70 -11.43 36.31
C GLY A 294 25.80 -10.98 35.34
N LYS A 295 26.68 -11.93 34.99
CA LYS A 295 27.90 -11.66 34.22
C LYS A 295 27.58 -11.45 32.73
N ARG A 296 28.10 -10.37 32.16
CA ARG A 296 28.08 -10.10 30.71
C ARG A 296 29.35 -10.65 30.06
N ASN A 297 29.21 -11.29 28.91
CA ASN A 297 30.35 -11.77 28.13
C ASN A 297 30.65 -10.75 27.03
N PHE A 298 31.69 -9.96 27.23
CA PHE A 298 32.04 -8.86 26.34
C PHE A 298 32.82 -9.31 25.11
N VAL A 299 32.48 -8.71 23.97
CA VAL A 299 33.19 -8.79 22.70
C VAL A 299 33.60 -7.35 22.34
N LYS A 300 34.89 -7.06 22.45
CA LYS A 300 35.43 -5.70 22.41
C LYS A 300 36.01 -5.35 21.05
N ASN A 301 36.09 -4.05 20.78
CA ASN A 301 36.71 -3.46 19.59
C ASN A 301 36.16 -4.02 18.28
N LEU A 302 34.83 -4.16 18.20
CA LEU A 302 34.15 -4.63 17.00
C LEU A 302 34.09 -3.50 15.98
N GLU A 303 34.68 -3.73 14.81
CA GLU A 303 34.63 -2.79 13.70
C GLU A 303 33.20 -2.61 13.19
N ILE A 304 32.77 -1.37 13.02
CA ILE A 304 31.43 -1.02 12.52
C ILE A 304 31.44 -1.09 11.00
N LYS A 305 31.14 -2.28 10.50
CA LYS A 305 30.97 -2.58 9.08
C LYS A 305 29.90 -3.63 8.87
N LEU A 306 29.29 -3.60 7.69
CA LEU A 306 28.32 -4.58 7.22
C LEU A 306 28.57 -4.87 5.74
N ALA A 307 27.93 -5.90 5.22
CA ALA A 307 27.83 -6.16 3.80
C ALA A 307 26.37 -6.43 3.44
N ILE A 308 25.99 -6.06 2.23
CA ILE A 308 24.73 -6.47 1.61
C ILE A 308 25.04 -7.55 0.57
N GLY A 309 24.35 -8.68 0.65
CA GLY A 309 24.52 -9.80 -0.26
C GLY A 309 23.25 -10.13 -1.01
N LEU A 310 23.41 -10.65 -2.22
CA LEU A 310 22.35 -11.28 -2.99
C LEU A 310 22.47 -12.80 -2.84
N SER A 311 21.47 -13.42 -2.24
CA SER A 311 21.32 -14.88 -2.13
C SER A 311 20.14 -15.34 -2.96
N PHE A 312 20.06 -16.64 -3.24
CA PHE A 312 18.86 -17.22 -3.81
C PHE A 312 18.38 -18.40 -2.96
N ILE A 313 17.13 -18.29 -2.54
CA ILE A 313 16.45 -19.30 -1.73
C ILE A 313 15.21 -19.69 -2.52
N ASP A 314 15.05 -20.96 -2.85
CA ASP A 314 13.94 -21.50 -3.65
C ASP A 314 13.72 -20.73 -4.98
N ASN A 315 14.80 -20.51 -5.75
CA ASN A 315 14.81 -19.74 -7.00
C ASN A 315 14.36 -18.27 -6.87
N LYS A 316 14.36 -17.70 -5.66
CA LYS A 316 14.04 -16.29 -5.42
C LYS A 316 15.29 -15.54 -5.02
N SER A 317 15.57 -14.44 -5.71
CA SER A 317 16.67 -13.55 -5.36
C SER A 317 16.31 -12.68 -4.16
N LEU A 318 17.08 -12.76 -3.08
CA LEU A 318 16.82 -12.08 -1.81
C LEU A 318 18.05 -11.28 -1.36
N PHE A 319 17.82 -10.02 -1.00
CA PHE A 319 18.84 -9.21 -0.34
C PHE A 319 18.80 -9.40 1.17
N PHE A 320 19.97 -9.55 1.77
CA PHE A 320 20.15 -9.57 3.21
C PHE A 320 21.41 -8.79 3.61
N VAL A 321 21.44 -8.32 4.85
CA VAL A 321 22.54 -7.49 5.38
C VAL A 321 23.07 -8.13 6.64
N GLY A 322 24.39 -8.27 6.71
CA GLY A 322 25.05 -8.87 7.86
C GLY A 322 26.56 -8.58 7.87
N PRO A 323 27.29 -9.25 8.78
CA PRO A 323 28.75 -9.22 8.83
C PRO A 323 29.39 -9.73 7.54
N TYR A 324 30.61 -9.27 7.24
CA TYR A 324 31.33 -9.60 6.01
C TYR A 324 31.40 -11.10 5.73
N GLN A 325 31.90 -11.89 6.68
CA GLN A 325 32.12 -13.33 6.50
C GLN A 325 30.81 -14.10 6.30
N ALA A 326 29.79 -13.77 7.11
CA ALA A 326 28.46 -14.33 7.00
C ALA A 326 27.83 -14.09 5.62
N VAL A 327 27.90 -12.85 5.14
CA VAL A 327 27.35 -12.45 3.84
C VAL A 327 28.13 -13.08 2.70
N LYS A 328 29.46 -13.07 2.76
CA LYS A 328 30.32 -13.65 1.73
C LYS A 328 30.00 -15.13 1.50
N LYS A 329 29.86 -15.91 2.57
CA LYS A 329 29.60 -17.35 2.48
C LYS A 329 28.21 -17.70 1.92
N ARG A 330 27.24 -16.79 2.05
CA ARG A 330 25.81 -17.03 1.76
C ARG A 330 25.25 -16.20 0.61
N SER A 331 26.11 -15.51 -0.14
CA SER A 331 25.71 -14.71 -1.28
C SER A 331 26.52 -15.07 -2.52
N THR A 332 25.91 -14.87 -3.69
CA THR A 332 26.56 -15.02 -4.99
C THR A 332 27.40 -13.78 -5.31
N CYS A 333 26.88 -12.61 -4.95
CA CYS A 333 27.60 -11.35 -5.00
C CYS A 333 27.22 -10.48 -3.80
N MET A 334 28.17 -9.65 -3.38
CA MET A 334 28.00 -8.80 -2.21
C MET A 334 28.67 -7.46 -2.36
N ARG A 335 28.32 -6.54 -1.47
CA ARG A 335 28.90 -5.21 -1.40
C ARG A 335 29.13 -4.81 0.05
N ASN A 336 30.34 -4.36 0.32
CA ASN A 336 30.70 -3.86 1.65
C ASN A 336 30.12 -2.47 1.89
N LEU A 337 29.68 -2.25 3.13
CA LEU A 337 29.03 -1.05 3.62
C LEU A 337 29.83 -0.49 4.80
N LEU A 338 30.12 0.80 4.75
CA LEU A 338 30.76 1.54 5.84
C LEU A 338 29.87 2.71 6.31
N PRO A 339 29.96 3.14 7.58
CA PRO A 339 29.23 4.29 8.07
C PRO A 339 29.81 5.58 7.46
N SER A 340 29.02 6.29 6.65
CA SER A 340 29.27 7.62 6.01
C SER A 340 28.63 7.68 4.63
N GLY A 341 28.70 8.81 3.92
CA GLY A 341 28.42 8.85 2.48
C GLY A 341 26.94 9.09 2.14
N LEU A 342 26.31 8.13 1.44
CA LEU A 342 24.98 8.34 0.86
C LEU A 342 23.89 8.13 1.90
N ASP A 343 22.83 8.94 1.84
CA ASP A 343 21.60 8.67 2.58
C ASP A 343 20.97 7.33 2.17
N VAL A 344 20.25 6.66 3.08
CA VAL A 344 19.69 5.31 2.91
C VAL A 344 18.90 5.16 1.61
N VAL A 345 18.09 6.15 1.24
CA VAL A 345 17.27 6.08 0.02
C VAL A 345 18.14 6.15 -1.24
N LYS A 346 19.13 7.05 -1.25
CA LYS A 346 20.08 7.17 -2.37
C LYS A 346 20.98 5.93 -2.46
N ALA A 347 21.44 5.43 -1.32
CA ALA A 347 22.20 4.19 -1.22
C ALA A 347 21.40 3.01 -1.77
N SER A 348 20.13 2.88 -1.40
CA SER A 348 19.25 1.79 -1.86
C SER A 348 19.02 1.81 -3.36
N LYS A 349 18.77 3.00 -3.95
CA LYS A 349 18.67 3.16 -5.41
C LYS A 349 19.96 2.74 -6.11
N LYS A 350 21.11 3.15 -5.58
CA LYS A 350 22.42 2.83 -6.14
C LYS A 350 22.78 1.36 -5.99
N ILE A 351 22.47 0.73 -4.85
CA ILE A 351 22.61 -0.71 -4.64
C ILE A 351 21.79 -1.46 -5.70
N LYS A 352 20.51 -1.15 -5.85
CA LYS A 352 19.65 -1.81 -6.83
C LYS A 352 20.23 -1.72 -8.25
N ALA A 353 20.61 -0.51 -8.68
CA ALA A 353 21.17 -0.28 -10.02
C ALA A 353 22.48 -1.06 -10.21
N ASP A 354 23.43 -0.92 -9.28
CA ASP A 354 24.74 -1.54 -9.42
C ASP A 354 24.66 -3.09 -9.38
N PHE A 355 23.74 -3.68 -8.60
CA PHE A 355 23.52 -5.13 -8.59
C PHE A 355 22.83 -5.64 -9.86
N VAL A 356 21.90 -4.86 -10.45
CA VAL A 356 21.31 -5.19 -11.76
C VAL A 356 22.38 -5.16 -12.84
N ASP A 357 23.21 -4.12 -12.86
CA ASP A 357 24.31 -3.98 -13.83
C ASP A 357 25.35 -5.10 -13.66
N TYR A 358 25.67 -5.48 -12.42
CA TYR A 358 26.55 -6.60 -12.14
C TYR A 358 25.95 -7.93 -12.63
N SER A 359 24.66 -8.15 -12.40
CA SER A 359 23.96 -9.37 -12.82
C SER A 359 23.92 -9.50 -14.34
N ILE A 360 23.74 -8.39 -15.07
CA ILE A 360 23.79 -8.37 -16.54
C ILE A 360 25.21 -8.67 -17.04
N LYS A 361 26.25 -8.08 -16.42
CA LYS A 361 27.65 -8.28 -16.83
C LYS A 361 28.19 -9.68 -16.56
N ASN A 362 27.57 -10.43 -15.65
CA ASN A 362 27.99 -11.78 -15.27
C ASN A 362 26.98 -12.84 -15.73
N ASP A 363 26.13 -12.52 -16.72
CA ASP A 363 25.20 -13.44 -17.38
C ASP A 363 24.26 -14.21 -16.43
N PHE A 364 23.69 -13.52 -15.44
CA PHE A 364 22.68 -14.12 -14.56
C PHE A 364 21.38 -14.42 -15.36
N PRO A 365 20.58 -15.43 -14.95
CA PRO A 365 19.30 -15.73 -15.61
C PRO A 365 18.38 -14.52 -15.75
N ARG A 366 17.63 -14.45 -16.85
CA ARG A 366 16.76 -13.31 -17.17
C ARG A 366 15.71 -13.07 -16.07
N ASP A 367 15.12 -14.14 -15.54
CA ASP A 367 14.08 -14.07 -14.51
C ASP A 367 14.59 -13.38 -13.24
N ILE A 368 15.85 -13.64 -12.87
CA ILE A 368 16.52 -13.01 -11.73
C ILE A 368 16.72 -11.52 -11.99
N ILE A 369 17.19 -11.16 -13.18
CA ILE A 369 17.43 -9.76 -13.55
C ILE A 369 16.10 -8.98 -13.56
N GLU A 370 15.03 -9.57 -14.08
CA GLU A 370 13.69 -8.99 -14.06
C GLU A 370 13.15 -8.85 -12.63
N HIS A 371 13.35 -9.87 -11.80
CA HIS A 371 12.99 -9.80 -10.39
C HIS A 371 13.71 -8.65 -9.67
N LEU A 372 15.04 -8.55 -9.83
CA LEU A 372 15.84 -7.46 -9.27
C LEU A 372 15.39 -6.09 -9.77
N LYS A 373 15.00 -5.96 -11.05
CA LYS A 373 14.42 -4.73 -11.61
C LYS A 373 13.05 -4.41 -11.00
N SER A 374 12.22 -5.42 -10.71
CA SER A 374 10.90 -5.25 -10.10
C SER A 374 10.95 -4.95 -8.60
N LEU A 375 12.05 -5.30 -7.92
CA LEU A 375 12.19 -5.22 -6.47
C LEU A 375 11.98 -3.79 -5.95
N SER A 376 11.20 -3.63 -4.89
CA SER A 376 10.90 -2.31 -4.35
C SER A 376 12.11 -1.71 -3.64
N ILE A 377 12.34 -0.40 -3.80
CA ILE A 377 13.46 0.28 -3.10
C ILE A 377 13.26 0.18 -1.58
N ASP A 378 12.01 0.20 -1.12
CA ASP A 378 11.65 0.10 0.29
C ASP A 378 12.09 -1.22 0.94
N GLU A 379 12.17 -2.31 0.18
CA GLU A 379 12.68 -3.59 0.70
C GLU A 379 14.17 -3.50 1.04
N ILE A 380 14.97 -2.81 0.22
CA ILE A 380 16.39 -2.56 0.49
C ILE A 380 16.56 -1.56 1.64
N VAL A 381 15.76 -0.49 1.67
CA VAL A 381 15.77 0.50 2.76
C VAL A 381 15.53 -0.17 4.12
N ARG A 382 14.61 -1.14 4.19
CA ARG A 382 14.23 -1.84 5.43
C ARG A 382 15.33 -2.72 6.03
N ILE A 383 16.27 -3.21 5.22
CA ILE A 383 17.34 -4.10 5.68
C ILE A 383 18.64 -3.35 6.00
N LEU A 384 18.82 -2.14 5.47
CA LEU A 384 19.99 -1.30 5.74
C LEU A 384 20.02 -0.77 7.19
N PRO A 385 21.22 -0.41 7.69
CA PRO A 385 21.38 0.28 8.97
C PRO A 385 20.84 1.72 8.90
N VAL A 386 20.47 2.26 10.06
CA VAL A 386 19.97 3.64 10.15
C VAL A 386 21.15 4.61 10.09
N GLY A 387 21.22 5.44 9.05
CA GLY A 387 22.28 6.43 8.87
C GLY A 387 22.77 6.49 7.43
N GLN A 388 23.97 7.03 7.21
CA GLN A 388 24.56 7.07 5.87
C GLN A 388 25.34 5.80 5.58
N CYS A 389 25.33 5.36 4.31
CA CYS A 389 26.05 4.18 3.84
C CYS A 389 27.02 4.54 2.72
N LYS A 390 28.31 4.26 2.94
CA LYS A 390 29.35 4.36 1.93
C LYS A 390 29.43 3.00 1.27
N LEU A 391 29.18 3.00 -0.03
CA LEU A 391 29.09 1.80 -0.85
C LEU A 391 30.47 1.50 -1.44
N LEU A 392 31.05 0.36 -1.08
CA LEU A 392 32.27 -0.13 -1.70
C LEU A 392 31.95 -0.92 -3.01
N PRO A 393 32.95 -1.27 -3.83
CA PRO A 393 32.74 -2.07 -5.02
C PRO A 393 32.03 -3.41 -4.72
N ILE A 394 31.36 -3.95 -5.75
CA ILE A 394 30.73 -5.29 -5.64
C ILE A 394 31.85 -6.34 -5.73
N GLU A 395 31.80 -7.30 -4.83
CA GLU A 395 32.69 -8.46 -4.75
C GLU A 395 31.89 -9.73 -5.01
N LYS A 396 32.57 -10.78 -5.48
CA LYS A 396 31.96 -12.10 -5.64
C LYS A 396 31.86 -12.78 -4.28
N GLY A 397 30.71 -13.38 -3.99
CA GLY A 397 30.53 -14.23 -2.81
C GLY A 397 30.87 -15.69 -3.09
N ASP A 398 30.83 -16.51 -2.06
CA ASP A 398 31.25 -17.92 -2.12
C ASP A 398 30.10 -18.87 -2.48
N LEU A 399 28.85 -18.39 -2.49
CA LEU A 399 27.70 -19.21 -2.89
C LEU A 399 27.79 -19.48 -4.39
N LYS A 400 28.14 -20.72 -4.73
CA LYS A 400 28.14 -21.21 -6.11
C LYS A 400 26.73 -21.62 -6.48
N GLU A 401 26.01 -20.76 -7.17
CA GLU A 401 24.81 -21.18 -7.86
C GLU A 401 25.16 -21.73 -9.24
N ASN A 402 24.81 -23.00 -9.43
CA ASN A 402 24.77 -23.60 -10.75
C ASN A 402 23.48 -23.12 -11.42
N PHE A 403 23.53 -21.98 -12.11
CA PHE A 403 22.40 -21.41 -12.87
C PHE A 403 21.90 -22.30 -14.04
N ILE A 404 22.43 -23.52 -14.20
CA ILE A 404 22.18 -24.44 -15.32
C ILE A 404 20.95 -25.33 -15.07
N GLU A 405 20.56 -25.61 -13.82
CA GLU A 405 19.46 -26.54 -13.53
C GLU A 405 18.05 -25.91 -13.60
N ILE A 406 17.93 -24.59 -13.79
CA ILE A 406 16.63 -23.89 -13.80
C ILE A 406 15.95 -23.97 -15.19
N THR A 407 16.66 -24.40 -16.23
CA THR A 407 16.12 -24.49 -17.60
C THR A 407 15.46 -25.83 -17.96
N GLU A 408 15.45 -26.85 -17.09
CA GLU A 408 14.93 -28.19 -17.43
C GLU A 408 13.90 -28.78 -16.44
N LYS A 409 13.16 -27.97 -15.66
CA LYS A 409 12.02 -28.48 -14.88
C LYS A 409 10.73 -27.72 -15.11
#